data_AF-A0A934XR62-F1
#
_entry.id   AF-A0A934XR62-F1
#
_cell.length_a   1.000
_cell.length_b   1.000
_cell.length_c   1.000
_cell.angle_alpha   90.00
_cell.angle_beta   90.00
_cell.angle_gamma   90.00
#
_symmetry.space_group_name_H-M   'P 1'
#
loop_
_entity.id
_entity.type
_entity.pdbx_description
1 polymer ?
#
loop_
_entity_poly.entity_id
_entity_poly.type
_entity_poly.pdbx_seq_one_letter_code
_entity_poly.pdbx_strand_id
1 'polypeptide(L)'
;MVTVAIRDRYVEALKPFGSLEDAVNLALQRYAIEQVTAKIADLRRRDAVYQEKYGMRYPAFVKHVGQDEAFVKMIESTISKTWEIDLADWEFCHQGMQDWTRGLSDDSSSFHLPG
;
A
#
# COMPACT_ATOMS: atom_id res chain seq x y z
N MET A 1 -8.68 23.66 -2.87
CA MET A 1 -9.92 23.10 -3.44
C MET A 1 -9.68 22.80 -4.91
N VAL A 2 -10.13 21.65 -5.41
CA VAL A 2 -9.99 21.23 -6.81
C VAL A 2 -11.39 21.07 -7.37
N THR A 3 -11.62 21.56 -8.60
CA THR A 3 -12.93 21.44 -9.26
C THR A 3 -12.96 20.19 -10.13
N VAL A 4 -14.03 19.39 -9.99
CA VAL A 4 -14.26 18.19 -10.80
C VAL A 4 -15.64 18.29 -11.45
N ALA A 5 -15.71 17.98 -12.75
CA ALA A 5 -16.98 17.94 -13.46
C ALA A 5 -17.73 16.64 -13.13
N ILE A 6 -18.99 16.77 -12.69
CA ILE A 6 -19.87 15.65 -12.35
C ILE A 6 -21.07 15.68 -13.32
N ARG A 7 -21.52 14.50 -13.77
CA ARG A 7 -22.70 14.42 -14.63
C ARG A 7 -23.96 14.77 -13.84
N ASP A 8 -24.83 15.58 -14.42
CA ASP A 8 -26.07 16.08 -13.80
C ASP A 8 -26.96 14.97 -13.22
N ARG A 9 -26.99 13.80 -13.88
CA ARG A 9 -27.74 12.63 -13.37
C ARG A 9 -27.35 12.21 -11.96
N TYR A 10 -26.08 12.37 -11.57
CA TYR A 10 -25.61 12.04 -10.23
C TYR A 10 -25.96 13.16 -9.25
N VAL A 11 -25.92 14.42 -9.70
CA VAL A 11 -26.35 15.57 -8.89
C VAL A 11 -27.81 15.43 -8.52
N GLU A 12 -28.69 15.20 -9.49
CA GLU A 12 -30.13 15.04 -9.25
C GLU A 12 -30.45 13.79 -8.42
N ALA A 13 -29.68 12.70 -8.60
CA ALA A 13 -29.82 11.51 -7.76
C ALA A 13 -29.38 11.74 -6.31
N LEU A 14 -28.36 12.57 -6.06
CA LEU A 14 -27.79 12.81 -4.73
C LEU A 14 -28.49 13.95 -3.97
N LYS A 15 -29.12 14.88 -4.68
CA LYS A 15 -29.82 16.06 -4.15
C LYS A 15 -30.83 15.75 -3.02
N PRO A 16 -31.61 14.65 -3.05
CA PRO A 16 -32.53 14.31 -1.95
C PRO A 16 -31.81 13.90 -0.65
N PHE A 17 -30.53 13.51 -0.73
CA PHE A 17 -29.75 13.00 0.39
C PHE A 17 -28.94 14.08 1.10
N GLY A 18 -29.02 15.35 0.65
CA GLY A 18 -28.37 16.49 1.29
C GLY A 18 -27.38 17.21 0.36
N SER A 19 -26.31 17.73 0.95
CA SER A 19 -25.27 18.45 0.22
C SER A 19 -24.54 17.52 -0.77
N LEU A 20 -24.48 17.93 -2.04
CA LEU A 20 -23.68 17.23 -3.05
C LEU A 20 -22.21 17.18 -2.63
N GLU A 21 -21.70 18.24 -2.01
CA GLU A 21 -20.31 18.31 -1.54
C GLU A 21 -20.03 17.25 -0.48
N ASP A 22 -20.90 17.12 0.53
CA ASP A 22 -20.75 16.10 1.58
C ASP A 22 -20.83 14.69 1.01
N ALA A 23 -21.78 14.45 0.08
CA ALA A 23 -21.93 13.16 -0.58
C ALA A 23 -20.69 12.79 -1.41
N VAL A 24 -20.11 13.76 -2.13
CA VAL A 24 -18.88 13.57 -2.92
C VAL A 24 -17.69 13.34 -2.01
N ASN A 25 -17.52 14.13 -0.95
CA ASN A 25 -16.43 13.97 0.00
C ASN A 25 -16.47 12.60 0.69
N LEU A 26 -17.66 12.15 1.12
CA LEU A 26 -17.84 10.83 1.70
C LEU A 26 -17.53 9.70 0.70
N ALA A 27 -17.97 9.84 -0.56
CA ALA A 27 -17.69 8.86 -1.60
C ALA A 27 -16.17 8.78 -1.90
N LEU A 28 -15.49 9.92 -1.98
CA LEU A 28 -14.04 9.99 -2.17
C LEU A 28 -13.30 9.39 -0.98
N GLN A 29 -13.73 9.66 0.25
CA GLN A 29 -13.12 9.07 1.44
C GLN A 29 -13.22 7.54 1.43
N ARG A 30 -14.41 6.99 1.13
CA ARG A 30 -14.61 5.54 1.04
C ARG A 30 -13.75 4.92 -0.05
N TYR A 31 -13.72 5.56 -1.23
CA TYR A 31 -12.90 5.11 -2.34
C TYR A 31 -11.40 5.15 -1.98
N ALA A 32 -10.92 6.22 -1.33
CA ALA A 32 -9.54 6.33 -0.90
C ALA A 32 -9.17 5.19 0.08
N ILE A 33 -10.00 4.93 1.10
CA ILE A 33 -9.78 3.83 2.05
C ILE A 33 -9.72 2.48 1.32
N GLU A 34 -10.64 2.23 0.39
CA GLU A 34 -10.68 1.00 -0.41
C GLU A 34 -9.40 0.84 -1.23
N GLN A 35 -8.97 1.88 -1.96
CA GLN A 35 -7.78 1.85 -2.80
C GLN A 35 -6.51 1.64 -1.97
N VAL A 36 -6.37 2.33 -0.84
CA VAL A 36 -5.19 2.15 0.02
C VAL A 36 -5.18 0.75 0.63
N THR A 37 -6.33 0.25 1.08
CA THR A 37 -6.43 -1.12 1.63
C THR A 37 -6.05 -2.16 0.57
N ALA A 38 -6.56 -2.03 -0.65
CA ALA A 38 -6.22 -2.90 -1.76
C ALA A 38 -4.72 -2.81 -2.10
N LYS A 39 -4.13 -1.62 -2.07
CA LYS A 39 -2.70 -1.42 -2.32
C LYS A 39 -1.85 -2.11 -1.24
N ILE A 40 -2.18 -1.93 0.03
CA ILE A 40 -1.49 -2.60 1.15
C ILE A 40 -1.61 -4.12 1.02
N ALA A 41 -2.79 -4.64 0.66
CA ALA A 41 -3.01 -6.06 0.47
C ALA A 41 -2.14 -6.64 -0.66
N ASP A 42 -2.01 -5.94 -1.79
CA ASP A 42 -1.13 -6.35 -2.89
C ASP A 42 0.36 -6.35 -2.47
N LEU A 43 0.82 -5.31 -1.78
CA LEU A 43 2.20 -5.25 -1.27
C LEU A 43 2.48 -6.36 -0.26
N ARG A 44 1.54 -6.68 0.63
CA ARG A 44 1.66 -7.82 1.57
C ARG A 44 1.75 -9.15 0.85
N ARG A 45 0.93 -9.34 -0.21
CA ARG A 45 0.97 -10.57 -1.01
C ARG A 45 2.33 -10.74 -1.68
N ARG A 46 2.91 -9.67 -2.22
CA ARG A 46 4.26 -9.69 -2.81
C ARG A 46 5.36 -9.94 -1.78
N ASP A 47 5.28 -9.30 -0.61
CA ASP A 47 6.16 -9.59 0.53
C ASP A 47 6.12 -11.08 0.90
N ALA A 48 4.93 -11.67 1.00
CA ALA A 48 4.78 -13.10 1.31
C ALA A 48 5.43 -14.03 0.28
N VAL A 49 5.38 -13.68 -1.02
CA VAL A 49 6.05 -14.45 -2.08
C VAL A 49 7.56 -14.50 -1.84
N TYR A 50 8.17 -13.38 -1.45
CA TYR A 50 9.61 -13.35 -1.15
C TYR A 50 9.94 -14.04 0.18
N GLN A 51 9.08 -13.92 1.19
CA GLN A 51 9.25 -14.66 2.44
C GLN A 51 9.27 -16.17 2.22
N GLU A 52 8.38 -16.67 1.37
CA GLU A 52 8.34 -18.08 0.98
C GLU A 52 9.58 -18.46 0.15
N LYS A 53 9.96 -17.62 -0.82
CA LYS A 53 11.12 -17.86 -1.70
C LYS A 53 12.44 -17.96 -0.92
N TYR A 54 12.65 -17.10 0.07
CA TYR A 54 13.90 -17.03 0.84
C TYR A 54 13.83 -17.70 2.21
N GLY A 55 12.66 -18.21 2.59
CA GLY A 55 12.43 -18.90 3.86
C GLY A 55 12.56 -18.02 5.11
N MET A 56 12.54 -16.69 4.96
CA MET A 56 12.71 -15.75 6.07
C MET A 56 12.03 -14.41 5.80
N ARG A 57 11.87 -13.59 6.84
CA ARG A 57 11.31 -12.24 6.72
C ARG A 57 12.34 -11.25 6.17
N TYR A 58 11.86 -10.21 5.48
CA TYR A 58 12.69 -9.16 4.89
C TYR A 58 13.77 -8.60 5.82
N PRO A 59 13.48 -8.23 7.09
CA PRO A 59 14.52 -7.65 7.95
C PRO A 59 15.66 -8.63 8.25
N ALA A 60 15.35 -9.93 8.35
CA ALA A 60 16.36 -10.97 8.52
C ALA A 60 17.16 -11.15 7.23
N PHE A 61 16.48 -11.19 6.09
CA PHE A 61 17.13 -11.31 4.77
C PHE A 61 18.12 -10.18 4.52
N VAL A 62 17.70 -8.92 4.70
CA VAL A 62 18.55 -7.72 4.55
C VAL A 62 19.77 -7.78 5.46
N LYS A 63 19.57 -8.21 6.72
CA LYS A 63 20.67 -8.35 7.67
C LYS A 63 21.69 -9.39 7.20
N HIS A 64 21.24 -10.55 6.72
CA HIS A 64 22.13 -11.61 6.26
C HIS A 64 22.90 -11.21 5.00
N VAL A 65 22.24 -10.65 3.98
CA VAL A 65 22.94 -10.23 2.75
C VAL A 65 23.93 -9.09 3.00
N GLY A 66 23.70 -8.23 4.00
CA GLY A 66 24.60 -7.14 4.36
C GLY A 66 25.78 -7.55 5.25
N GLN A 67 25.78 -8.76 5.83
CA GLN A 67 26.75 -9.17 6.86
C GLN A 67 27.44 -10.51 6.57
N ASP A 68 26.88 -11.34 5.70
CA ASP A 68 27.33 -12.70 5.46
C ASP A 68 27.53 -12.97 3.95
N GLU A 69 28.78 -12.89 3.51
CA GLU A 69 29.16 -13.17 2.12
C GLU A 69 28.91 -14.64 1.73
N ALA A 70 29.01 -15.58 2.68
CA ALA A 70 28.74 -16.99 2.41
C ALA A 70 27.24 -17.21 2.16
N PHE A 71 26.38 -16.50 2.90
CA PHE A 71 24.95 -16.47 2.64
C PHE A 71 24.64 -15.91 1.24
N VAL A 72 25.27 -14.80 0.84
CA VAL A 72 25.10 -14.22 -0.51
C VAL A 72 25.46 -15.24 -1.61
N LYS A 73 26.61 -15.92 -1.49
CA LYS A 73 27.02 -16.95 -2.45
C LYS A 73 26.05 -18.13 -2.47
N MET A 74 25.50 -18.51 -1.32
CA MET A 74 24.51 -19.58 -1.23
C MET A 74 23.21 -19.20 -1.93
N ILE A 75 22.65 -18.02 -1.67
CA ILE A 75 21.39 -17.61 -2.32
C ILE A 75 21.55 -17.46 -3.84
N GLU A 76 22.68 -16.93 -4.29
CA GLU A 76 22.96 -16.72 -5.71
C GLU A 76 23.11 -18.05 -6.46
N SER A 77 23.72 -19.05 -5.82
CA SER A 77 23.94 -20.37 -6.41
C SER A 77 22.74 -21.31 -6.28
N THR A 78 21.92 -21.19 -5.24
CA THR A 78 20.89 -22.20 -4.92
C THR A 78 19.45 -21.70 -5.03
N ILE A 79 19.18 -20.40 -4.88
CA ILE A 79 17.82 -19.86 -4.82
C ILE A 79 17.51 -18.99 -6.03
N SER A 80 18.29 -17.92 -6.24
CA SER A 80 18.01 -16.91 -7.26
C SER A 80 19.27 -16.17 -7.66
N LYS A 81 19.65 -16.27 -8.94
CA LYS A 81 20.70 -15.42 -9.52
C LYS A 81 20.30 -13.95 -9.63
N THR A 82 19.00 -13.66 -9.54
CA THR A 82 18.44 -12.32 -9.61
C THR A 82 17.98 -11.83 -8.23
N TRP A 83 18.61 -12.34 -7.16
CA TRP A 83 18.20 -12.02 -5.80
C TRP A 83 18.29 -10.52 -5.46
N GLU A 84 19.15 -9.76 -6.13
CA GLU A 84 19.26 -8.31 -5.97
C GLU A 84 18.02 -7.58 -6.51
N ILE A 85 17.46 -8.06 -7.62
CA ILE A 85 16.20 -7.55 -8.20
C ILE A 85 15.04 -7.90 -7.28
N ASP A 86 15.02 -9.14 -6.78
CA ASP A 86 14.05 -9.59 -5.78
C ASP A 86 14.13 -8.71 -4.52
N LEU A 87 15.33 -8.41 -4.03
CA LEU A 87 15.56 -7.56 -2.86
C LEU A 87 15.03 -6.14 -3.09
N ALA A 88 15.32 -5.53 -4.25
CA ALA A 88 14.85 -4.19 -4.57
C ALA A 88 13.31 -4.11 -4.61
N ASP A 89 12.67 -5.10 -5.23
CA ASP A 89 11.20 -5.16 -5.28
C ASP A 89 10.59 -5.44 -3.90
N TRP A 90 11.26 -6.24 -3.09
CA TRP A 90 10.84 -6.55 -1.72
C TRP A 90 10.97 -5.35 -0.78
N GLU A 91 12.06 -4.57 -0.91
CA GLU A 91 12.24 -3.29 -0.22
C GLU A 91 11.12 -2.31 -0.58
N PHE A 92 10.79 -2.21 -1.88
CA PHE A 92 9.66 -1.39 -2.33
C PHE A 92 8.34 -1.81 -1.67
N CYS A 93 8.09 -3.11 -1.52
CA CYS A 93 6.91 -3.59 -0.81
C CYS A 93 6.90 -3.15 0.67
N HIS A 94 8.02 -3.30 1.35
CA HIS A 94 8.15 -2.96 2.77
C HIS A 94 8.01 -1.47 3.03
N GLN A 95 8.70 -0.62 2.26
CA GLN A 95 8.60 0.83 2.37
C GLN A 95 7.19 1.29 1.99
N GLY A 96 6.65 0.80 0.87
CA GLY A 96 5.31 1.15 0.42
C GLY A 96 4.24 0.83 1.46
N MET A 97 4.31 -0.31 2.14
CA MET A 97 3.36 -0.62 3.22
C MET A 97 3.44 0.40 4.37
N GLN A 98 4.63 0.86 4.75
CA GLN A 98 4.79 1.85 5.81
C GLN A 98 4.23 3.22 5.39
N ASP A 99 4.50 3.62 4.14
CA ASP A 99 4.07 4.92 3.62
C ASP A 99 2.55 4.99 3.51
N TRP A 100 1.91 3.96 2.93
CA TRP A 100 0.46 3.88 2.82
C TRP A 100 -0.24 3.76 4.18
N THR A 101 0.38 3.08 5.15
CA THR A 101 -0.16 2.99 6.52
C THR A 101 -0.06 4.31 7.27
N ARG A 102 1.03 5.06 7.10
CA ARG A 102 1.18 6.42 7.65
C ARG A 102 0.17 7.38 7.03
N GLY A 103 0.03 7.36 5.71
CA GLY A 103 -0.95 8.18 5.00
C GLY A 103 -2.37 7.99 5.53
N LEU A 104 -2.82 6.76 5.76
CA LEU A 104 -4.14 6.48 6.36
C LEU A 104 -4.28 7.00 7.80
N SER A 105 -3.21 6.95 8.59
CA SER A 105 -3.24 7.36 10.00
C SER A 105 -3.32 8.88 10.15
N ASP A 106 -2.62 9.61 9.27
CA ASP A 106 -2.68 11.07 9.22
C ASP A 106 -4.04 11.56 8.69
N ASP A 107 -4.59 10.88 7.68
CA ASP A 107 -5.92 11.21 7.13
C ASP A 107 -7.04 10.89 8.12
N SER A 108 -7.02 9.73 8.80
CA SER A 108 -8.06 9.34 9.77
C SER A 108 -8.18 10.28 10.97
N SER A 109 -7.12 11.01 11.33
CA SER A 109 -7.14 12.05 12.38
C SER A 109 -7.81 13.35 11.91
N SER A 110 -7.89 13.58 10.59
CA SER A 110 -8.53 14.74 9.97
C SER A 110 -10.04 14.56 9.76
N PHE A 111 -10.54 13.32 9.80
CA PHE A 111 -11.93 12.97 9.48
C PHE A 111 -12.84 12.79 10.72
N HIS A 112 -12.67 13.61 11.76
CA HIS A 112 -13.62 13.65 12.87
C HIS A 112 -14.94 14.31 12.41
N LEU A 113 -15.98 13.50 12.24
CA LEU A 113 -17.34 14.01 12.02
C LEU A 113 -17.87 14.64 13.33
N PRO A 114 -18.49 15.83 13.29
CA PRO A 114 -19.28 16.29 14.41
C PRO A 114 -20.50 15.38 14.56
N GLY A 115 -20.70 14.87 15.79
CA GLY A 115 -21.88 14.09 16.16
C GLY A 115 -23.16 14.91 16.23
#